data_AF-A0A968WMJ0-F1
#
_entry.id   AF-A0A968WMJ0-F1
#
_cell.length_a   1.000
_cell.length_b   1.000
_cell.length_c   1.000
_cell.angle_alpha   90.00
_cell.angle_beta   90.00
_cell.angle_gamma   90.00
#
_symmetry.space_group_name_H-M   'P 1'
#
loop_
_entity.id
_entity.type
_entity.pdbx_description
1 polymer ?
#
loop_
_entity_poly.entity_id
_entity_poly.type
_entity_poly.pdbx_seq_one_letter_code
_entity_poly.pdbx_strand_id
1 'polypeptide(L)'
;MVSVEDPLGLGRVKLTLIAWDADAAAEIWARVAVPFAADNCGAFFIPDVGEEVLVVFVGGSPDAPVVVGSLWNGATQVPEQFSGDRVDRWTITGKNGTRIAIVEANSGEETVEIET
;
A
#
# COMPACT_ATOMS: atom_id res chain seq x y z
N MET A 1 7.63 -8.50 -6.79
CA MET A 1 7.41 -7.21 -7.49
C MET A 1 5.97 -7.15 -7.98
N VAL A 2 5.39 -5.96 -8.06
CA VAL A 2 4.00 -5.71 -8.47
C VAL A 2 3.96 -5.30 -9.95
N SER A 3 2.89 -5.62 -10.69
CA SER A 3 2.50 -4.97 -11.96
C SER A 3 1.01 -4.62 -11.95
N VAL A 4 0.64 -3.46 -12.52
CA VAL A 4 -0.73 -2.89 -12.46
C VAL A 4 -1.53 -3.05 -13.76
N GLU A 5 -0.96 -3.69 -14.78
CA GLU A 5 -1.59 -3.89 -16.10
C GLU A 5 -2.63 -5.03 -16.08
N ASP A 6 -3.70 -4.89 -15.30
CA ASP A 6 -4.75 -5.92 -15.20
C ASP A 6 -5.55 -6.03 -16.52
N PRO A 7 -5.43 -7.12 -17.30
CA PRO A 7 -6.13 -7.25 -18.58
C PRO A 7 -7.66 -7.31 -18.44
N LEU A 8 -8.17 -7.59 -17.25
CA LEU A 8 -9.60 -7.63 -16.95
C LEU A 8 -10.12 -6.32 -16.35
N GLY A 9 -9.25 -5.35 -16.05
CA GLY A 9 -9.63 -4.06 -15.49
C GLY A 9 -10.28 -4.14 -14.10
N LEU A 10 -9.94 -5.16 -13.29
CA LEU A 10 -10.56 -5.41 -11.98
C LEU A 10 -9.82 -4.73 -10.82
N GLY A 11 -8.80 -3.92 -11.10
CA GLY A 11 -7.95 -3.31 -10.07
C GLY A 11 -7.07 -4.33 -9.34
N ARG A 12 -6.74 -5.46 -9.98
CA ARG A 12 -5.79 -6.43 -9.44
C ARG A 12 -4.36 -6.00 -9.72
N VAL A 13 -3.45 -6.60 -8.98
CA VAL A 13 -2.02 -6.48 -9.24
C VAL A 13 -1.40 -7.84 -9.48
N LYS A 14 -0.44 -7.90 -10.40
CA LYS A 14 0.36 -9.10 -10.65
C LYS A 14 1.53 -9.10 -9.69
N LEU A 15 1.68 -10.18 -8.95
CA LEU A 15 2.71 -10.35 -7.94
C LEU A 15 3.74 -11.36 -8.42
N THR A 16 5.01 -11.04 -8.24
CA THR A 16 6.07 -12.06 -8.17
C THR A 16 6.27 -12.42 -6.69
N LEU A 17 5.90 -13.64 -6.33
CA LEU A 17 6.08 -14.16 -4.98
C LEU A 17 7.56 -14.51 -4.75
N ILE A 18 8.12 -14.02 -3.65
CA ILE A 18 9.46 -14.42 -3.20
C ILE A 18 9.30 -15.77 -2.52
N ALA A 19 9.54 -16.85 -3.25
CA ALA A 19 9.58 -18.18 -2.69
C ALA A 19 10.89 -18.41 -1.93
N TRP A 20 10.89 -19.41 -1.04
CA TRP A 20 12.10 -19.87 -0.33
C TRP A 20 13.18 -20.41 -1.29
N ASP A 21 12.77 -20.79 -2.50
CA ASP A 21 13.65 -21.14 -3.61
C ASP A 21 13.63 -20.00 -4.64
N ALA A 22 14.81 -19.41 -4.88
CA ALA A 22 14.97 -18.24 -5.76
C ALA A 22 14.62 -18.54 -7.23
N ASP A 23 14.70 -19.80 -7.65
CA ASP A 23 14.34 -20.24 -9.01
C ASP A 23 12.84 -20.58 -9.16
N ALA A 24 12.08 -20.58 -8.05
CA ALA A 24 10.65 -20.89 -8.01
C ALA A 24 9.75 -19.64 -7.93
N ALA A 25 10.21 -18.51 -8.47
CA ALA A 25 9.42 -17.28 -8.52
C ALA A 25 8.10 -17.53 -9.28
N ALA A 26 6.98 -17.49 -8.55
CA ALA A 26 5.65 -17.65 -9.11
C ALA A 26 5.02 -16.29 -9.36
N GLU A 27 4.40 -16.13 -10.53
CA GLU A 27 3.61 -14.96 -10.86
C GLU A 27 2.12 -15.23 -10.69
N ILE A 28 1.41 -14.36 -9.97
CA ILE A 28 -0.02 -14.52 -9.73
C ILE A 28 -0.75 -13.18 -9.68
N TRP A 29 -1.98 -13.14 -10.20
CA TRP A 29 -2.85 -11.99 -10.03
C TRP A 29 -3.55 -12.05 -8.67
N ALA A 30 -3.44 -10.97 -7.89
CA ALA A 30 -4.08 -10.84 -6.60
C ALA A 30 -5.00 -9.63 -6.56
N ARG A 31 -6.14 -9.78 -5.88
CA ARG A 31 -7.02 -8.65 -5.55
C ARG A 31 -6.40 -7.84 -4.41
N VAL A 32 -6.67 -6.54 -4.38
CA VAL A 32 -6.22 -5.65 -3.30
C VAL A 32 -7.39 -5.38 -2.35
N ALA A 33 -7.19 -5.63 -1.06
CA ALA A 33 -8.11 -5.19 -0.03
C ALA A 33 -7.92 -3.69 0.19
N VAL A 34 -8.96 -2.92 -0.09
CA VAL A 34 -8.97 -1.46 0.08
C VAL A 34 -9.91 -1.08 1.24
N PRO A 35 -9.75 0.11 1.86
CA PRO A 35 -10.57 0.52 3.00
C PRO A 35 -12.08 0.48 2.76
N PHE A 36 -12.51 0.81 1.53
CA PHE A 36 -13.92 0.75 1.12
C PHE A 36 -14.00 0.58 -0.41
N ALA A 37 -14.87 -0.31 -0.87
CA ALA A 37 -15.17 -0.52 -2.28
C ALA A 37 -16.67 -0.77 -2.49
N ALA A 38 -17.25 -0.07 -3.45
CA ALA A 38 -18.62 -0.18 -3.92
C ALA A 38 -18.68 0.11 -5.43
N ASP A 39 -19.86 -0.02 -6.03
CA ASP A 39 -20.05 0.26 -7.46
C ASP A 39 -19.70 1.73 -7.79
N ASN A 40 -18.65 1.94 -8.58
CA ASN A 40 -18.10 3.24 -8.97
C ASN A 40 -17.77 4.19 -7.80
N CYS A 41 -17.55 3.67 -6.59
CA CYS A 41 -17.23 4.47 -5.40
C CYS A 41 -16.29 3.69 -4.47
N GLY A 42 -15.29 4.34 -3.88
CA GLY A 42 -14.36 3.66 -2.97
C GLY A 42 -13.08 4.43 -2.71
N ALA A 43 -12.21 3.79 -1.93
CA ALA A 43 -10.82 4.21 -1.72
C ALA A 43 -9.92 3.47 -2.72
N PHE A 44 -9.36 4.19 -3.70
CA PHE A 44 -8.52 3.60 -4.74
C PHE A 44 -7.04 3.77 -4.41
N PHE A 45 -6.52 2.90 -3.56
CA PHE A 45 -5.11 2.83 -3.18
C PHE A 45 -4.50 1.52 -3.68
N ILE A 46 -3.98 1.54 -4.91
CA ILE A 46 -3.40 0.38 -5.56
C ILE A 46 -1.87 0.48 -5.52
N PRO A 47 -1.16 -0.55 -5.04
CA PRO A 47 0.29 -0.57 -5.06
C PRO A 47 0.82 -0.48 -6.50
N ASP A 48 1.91 0.25 -6.70
CA ASP A 48 2.54 0.43 -8.01
C ASP A 48 3.64 -0.60 -8.29
N VAL A 49 4.10 -0.62 -9.53
CA VAL A 49 5.21 -1.46 -9.99
C VAL A 49 6.45 -1.27 -9.12
N GLY A 50 6.99 -2.40 -8.66
CA GLY A 50 8.20 -2.42 -7.83
C GLY A 50 7.96 -2.24 -6.33
N GLU A 51 6.74 -1.92 -5.90
CA GLU A 51 6.41 -1.86 -4.47
C GLU A 51 6.35 -3.26 -3.84
N GLU A 52 6.58 -3.32 -2.53
CA GLU A 52 6.50 -4.53 -1.73
C GLU A 52 5.16 -4.61 -1.01
N VAL A 53 4.53 -5.78 -1.05
CA VAL A 53 3.17 -5.98 -0.56
C VAL A 53 3.08 -7.19 0.35
N LEU A 54 2.20 -7.10 1.34
CA LEU A 54 1.80 -8.23 2.17
C LEU A 54 0.61 -8.94 1.54
N VAL A 55 0.74 -10.26 1.38
CA VAL A 55 -0.25 -11.13 0.74
C VAL A 55 -0.75 -12.15 1.74
N VAL A 56 -2.07 -12.34 1.79
CA VAL A 56 -2.71 -13.46 2.48
C VAL A 56 -3.35 -14.40 1.47
N PHE A 57 -3.39 -15.68 1.81
CA PHE A 57 -4.04 -16.71 1.02
C PHE A 57 -5.34 -17.12 1.71
N VAL A 58 -6.47 -16.75 1.12
CA VAL A 58 -7.79 -16.94 1.76
C VAL A 58 -8.05 -18.42 1.97
N GLY A 59 -8.34 -18.81 3.22
CA GLY A 59 -8.53 -20.22 3.60
C GLY A 59 -7.29 -21.10 3.43
N GLY A 60 -6.09 -20.50 3.30
CA GLY A 60 -4.85 -21.20 3.03
C GLY A 60 -4.69 -21.70 1.58
N SER A 61 -5.60 -21.31 0.67
CA SER A 61 -5.52 -21.71 -0.74
C SER A 61 -4.52 -20.81 -1.51
N PRO A 62 -3.49 -21.38 -2.16
CA PRO A 62 -2.54 -20.61 -2.96
C PRO A 62 -3.20 -19.93 -4.17
N ASP A 63 -4.36 -20.41 -4.61
CA ASP A 63 -5.12 -19.86 -5.75
C ASP A 63 -5.97 -18.64 -5.38
N ALA A 64 -6.04 -18.28 -4.09
CA ALA A 64 -6.84 -17.17 -3.59
C ALA A 64 -6.00 -16.10 -2.86
N PRO A 65 -4.99 -15.50 -3.53
CA PRO A 65 -4.19 -14.43 -2.93
C PRO A 65 -4.97 -13.12 -2.85
N VAL A 66 -4.78 -12.41 -1.74
CA VAL A 66 -5.28 -11.05 -1.52
C VAL A 66 -4.16 -10.21 -0.92
N VAL A 67 -3.86 -9.08 -1.55
CA VAL A 67 -2.99 -8.05 -0.97
C VAL A 67 -3.75 -7.35 0.15
N VAL A 68 -3.16 -7.28 1.34
CA VAL A 68 -3.76 -6.65 2.53
C VAL A 68 -3.05 -5.38 2.98
N GLY A 69 -1.92 -5.05 2.36
CA GLY A 69 -1.17 -3.84 2.63
C GLY A 69 0.15 -3.79 1.86
N SER A 70 0.84 -2.66 1.99
CA SER A 70 2.17 -2.41 1.42
C SER A 70 3.20 -2.22 2.53
N LEU A 71 4.47 -2.45 2.20
CA LEU A 71 5.60 -2.33 3.10
C LEU A 71 6.65 -1.40 2.51
N TRP A 72 7.20 -0.51 3.33
CA TRP A 72 8.44 0.17 3.01
C TRP A 72 9.61 -0.78 3.28
N ASN A 73 10.59 -0.80 2.36
CA ASN A 73 11.67 -1.79 2.36
C ASN A 73 13.07 -1.18 2.15
N GLY A 74 13.21 0.13 2.37
CA GLY A 74 14.48 0.85 2.23
C GLY A 74 14.84 1.20 0.78
N ALA A 75 14.38 0.45 -0.22
CA ALA A 75 14.35 0.95 -1.60
C ALA A 75 13.22 1.98 -1.77
N THR A 76 12.06 1.68 -1.18
CA THR A 76 10.96 2.64 -1.04
C THR A 76 11.01 3.29 0.34
N GLN A 77 11.14 4.61 0.37
CA GLN A 77 11.27 5.39 1.60
C GLN A 77 9.91 5.78 2.18
N VAL A 78 9.85 5.91 3.50
CA VAL A 78 8.69 6.50 4.19
C VAL A 78 8.54 7.98 3.81
N PRO A 79 7.31 8.52 3.68
CA PRO A 79 7.10 9.92 3.32
C PRO A 79 7.38 10.89 4.48
N GLU A 80 7.44 10.40 5.73
CA GLU A 80 7.64 11.20 6.94
C GLU A 80 8.75 10.57 7.78
N GLN A 81 9.54 11.41 8.45
CA GLN A 81 10.48 11.00 9.48
C GLN A 81 10.10 11.66 10.80
N PHE A 82 10.15 10.90 11.89
CA PHE A 82 9.89 11.43 13.23
C PHE A 82 11.22 11.86 13.85
N SER A 83 11.26 13.07 14.41
CA SER A 83 12.44 13.59 15.12
C SER A 83 12.43 13.30 16.63
N GLY A 84 11.37 12.67 17.14
CA GLY A 84 11.15 12.40 18.55
C GLY A 84 10.95 10.92 18.87
N ASP A 85 10.57 10.64 20.12
CA ASP A 85 10.30 9.30 20.65
C ASP A 85 8.82 8.88 20.54
N ARG A 86 8.01 9.68 19.84
CA ARG A 86 6.57 9.45 19.66
C ARG A 86 6.13 9.73 18.23
N VAL A 87 5.00 9.14 17.84
CA VAL A 87 4.27 9.48 16.61
C VAL A 87 3.37 10.68 16.91
N ASP A 88 3.49 11.72 16.10
CA ASP A 88 2.75 12.97 16.25
C ASP A 88 2.00 13.36 14.97
N ARG A 89 1.96 12.48 13.97
CA ARG A 89 1.29 12.73 12.69
C ARG A 89 0.86 11.48 11.99
N TRP A 90 -0.22 11.60 11.23
CA TRP A 90 -0.72 10.57 10.32
C TRP A 90 -1.03 11.20 8.98
N THR A 91 -0.52 10.60 7.91
CA THR A 91 -0.56 11.22 6.58
C THR A 91 -1.01 10.25 5.51
N ILE A 92 -1.63 10.81 4.48
CA ILE A 92 -1.81 10.19 3.17
C ILE A 92 -1.04 11.06 2.19
N THR A 93 0.07 10.54 1.67
CA THR A 93 0.99 11.30 0.80
C THR A 93 1.04 10.65 -0.58
N GLY A 94 0.74 11.44 -1.62
CA GLY A 94 0.87 11.06 -3.01
C GLY A 94 2.31 11.14 -3.51
N LYS A 95 2.60 10.47 -4.63
CA LYS A 95 3.97 10.35 -5.20
C LYS A 95 4.66 11.67 -5.50
N ASN A 96 3.89 12.73 -5.76
CA ASN A 96 4.41 14.05 -6.11
C ASN A 96 4.30 15.07 -4.97
N GLY A 97 3.98 14.63 -3.75
CA GLY A 97 3.95 15.49 -2.56
C GLY A 97 2.58 16.04 -2.15
N THR A 98 1.52 15.85 -2.95
CA THR A 98 0.14 16.11 -2.50
C THR A 98 -0.15 15.32 -1.22
N ARG A 99 -0.69 15.95 -0.18
CA ARG A 99 -0.70 15.40 1.18
C ARG A 99 -1.94 15.82 1.94
N ILE A 100 -2.49 14.87 2.70
CA ILE A 100 -3.49 15.11 3.76
C ILE A 100 -2.88 14.61 5.07
N ALA A 101 -2.91 15.43 6.12
CA ALA A 101 -2.29 15.06 7.39
C ALA A 101 -3.10 15.51 8.60
N ILE A 102 -3.06 14.71 9.66
CA ILE A 102 -3.36 15.12 11.03
C ILE A 102 -2.01 15.30 11.73
N VAL A 103 -1.78 16.45 12.37
CA VAL A 103 -0.52 16.78 13.05
C VAL A 103 -0.80 17.23 14.48
N GLU A 104 -0.13 16.61 15.44
CA GLU A 104 -0.30 16.81 16.90
C GLU A 104 1.07 16.87 17.60
N ALA A 105 2.01 17.64 17.04
CA ALA A 105 3.38 17.75 17.57
C ALA A 105 3.43 18.37 18.98
N ASN A 106 2.60 19.39 19.22
CA ASN A 106 2.50 20.10 20.49
C ASN A 106 1.03 20.14 20.95
N SER A 107 0.80 19.95 22.24
CA SER A 107 -0.54 20.06 22.80
C SER A 107 -1.07 21.48 22.69
N GLY A 108 -2.28 21.63 22.15
CA GLY A 108 -2.92 22.92 21.87
C GLY A 108 -2.57 23.54 20.52
N GLU A 109 -1.76 22.86 19.70
CA GLU A 109 -1.38 23.26 18.33
C GLU A 109 -1.77 22.19 17.29
N GLU A 110 -2.79 21.40 17.56
CA GLU A 110 -3.23 20.31 16.68
C GLU A 110 -3.81 20.86 15.36
N THR A 111 -3.40 20.30 14.21
CA THR A 111 -3.82 20.75 12.88
C THR A 111 -4.24 19.61 11.96
N VAL A 112 -5.08 19.95 10.97
CA VAL A 112 -5.32 19.14 9.78
C VAL A 112 -4.80 19.92 8.58
N GLU A 113 -3.86 19.33 7.84
CA GLU A 113 -3.17 19.96 6.71
C GLU A 113 -3.60 19.32 5.39
N ILE A 114 -3.77 20.15 4.36
CA ILE A 114 -4.01 19.72 2.98
C ILE A 114 -3.06 20.49 2.07
N GLU A 115 -2.19 19.78 1.36
CA GLU A 115 -1.18 20.31 0.45
C GLU A 115 -1.40 19.71 -0.94
N THR A 116 -1.28 20.51 -2.00
CA THR A 116 -1.57 20.10 -3.39
C THR A 116 -0.35 20.19 -4.29
#